data_AF-A0A1F5L5L2-F1
#
_entry.id   AF-A0A1F5L5L2-F1
#
_cell.length_a   1.000
_cell.length_b   1.000
_cell.length_c   1.000
_cell.angle_alpha   90.00
_cell.angle_beta   90.00
_cell.angle_gamma   90.00
#
_symmetry.space_group_name_H-M   'P 1'
#
loop_
_entity.id
_entity.type
_entity.pdbx_description
1 polymer ?
#
loop_
_entity_poly.entity_id
_entity_poly.type
_entity_poly.pdbx_seq_one_letter_code
_entity_poly.pdbx_strand_id
1 'polypeptide(L)'
;MLPFGLRRGRLGRNHIPLESPNNVTNNSDPEEASDEDLPEPEPEIFYPSLWDVLKVRYLLQWKLANGLPEELIDMIVDAAEYWASVEHKMQGKRIIQKDCDQVLLKTVPLCYDRNSLEKDTPSKPLPHRGAHPCRKIIFKLSSHDQGRGRRHENMYEFSWTWFDTEVIHGAHERKMYINGEEQEILDNERGQERKHYTEADALLLPRGNKLQVNGAHVGEMQHVEIVWDYRDGIQPESAEADEIEMNLGRGRLTLQGRGS
;
A
#
# COMPACT_ATOMS: atom_id res chain seq x y z
N MET A 1 17.15 13.66 20.92
CA MET A 1 17.92 13.83 19.68
C MET A 1 16.94 14.34 18.63
N LEU A 2 17.11 15.58 18.18
CA LEU A 2 16.24 16.27 17.23
C LEU A 2 16.79 16.06 15.80
N PRO A 3 15.94 15.94 14.77
CA PRO A 3 16.41 15.79 13.40
C PRO A 3 16.95 17.11 12.86
N PHE A 4 18.09 17.03 12.18
CA PHE A 4 18.84 18.16 11.66
C PHE A 4 18.20 18.72 10.39
N GLY A 5 18.14 20.06 10.35
CA GLY A 5 17.39 20.85 9.38
C GLY A 5 17.92 20.87 7.94
N LEU A 6 17.00 21.25 7.07
CA LEU A 6 17.20 21.62 5.67
C LEU A 6 18.32 22.67 5.52
N ARG A 7 19.24 22.43 4.57
CA ARG A 7 20.15 23.47 4.06
C ARG A 7 19.61 24.04 2.75
N ARG A 8 19.28 25.34 2.79
CA ARG A 8 19.05 26.22 1.63
C ARG A 8 20.33 26.33 0.78
N GLY A 9 20.22 25.99 -0.51
CA GLY A 9 21.19 26.37 -1.54
C GLY A 9 20.63 27.52 -2.39
N ARG A 10 21.24 28.70 -2.26
CA ARG A 10 21.02 29.86 -3.16
C ARG A 10 21.77 29.65 -4.47
N LEU A 11 21.06 29.73 -5.59
CA LEU A 11 21.57 30.16 -6.90
C LEU A 11 20.49 31.13 -7.42
N GLY A 12 20.72 32.43 -7.56
CA GLY A 12 21.73 33.01 -8.44
C GLY A 12 21.00 33.55 -9.69
N ARG A 13 20.18 34.59 -9.52
CA ARG A 13 19.51 35.34 -10.60
C ARG A 13 20.56 36.02 -11.49
N ASN A 14 20.51 35.79 -12.79
CA ASN A 14 21.07 36.69 -13.79
C ASN A 14 19.93 37.41 -14.51
N HIS A 15 19.92 38.74 -14.37
CA HIS A 15 19.16 39.71 -15.18
C HIS A 15 19.73 39.76 -16.62
N ILE A 16 18.99 40.21 -17.65
CA ILE A 16 18.92 41.58 -18.24
C ILE A 16 18.28 41.40 -19.66
N PRO A 17 17.54 42.34 -20.32
CA PRO A 17 16.49 43.29 -19.91
C PRO A 17 15.33 43.48 -20.95
N LEU A 18 14.44 44.44 -20.62
CA LEU A 18 13.35 45.11 -21.36
C LEU A 18 13.46 45.26 -22.89
N GLU A 19 12.29 45.15 -23.54
CA GLU A 19 11.74 46.22 -24.41
C GLU A 19 10.21 46.37 -24.20
N SER A 20 9.76 47.61 -24.12
CA SER A 20 8.36 48.12 -24.11
C SER A 20 8.23 49.17 -25.25
N PRO A 21 7.11 49.87 -25.51
CA PRO A 21 5.68 49.66 -25.20
C PRO A 21 4.74 49.89 -26.43
N ASN A 22 3.43 49.65 -26.26
CA ASN A 22 2.31 50.59 -26.57
C ASN A 22 1.01 49.86 -26.98
N ASN A 23 -0.05 49.91 -26.16
CA ASN A 23 -1.22 50.82 -26.34
C ASN A 23 -2.41 50.42 -25.43
N VAL A 24 -2.76 51.31 -24.47
CA VAL A 24 -4.08 51.97 -24.25
C VAL A 24 -5.32 51.11 -24.60
N THR A 25 -6.27 50.73 -23.72
CA THR A 25 -7.14 51.56 -22.84
C THR A 25 -8.12 50.68 -22.02
N ASN A 26 -8.62 51.24 -20.91
CA ASN A 26 -9.97 51.10 -20.30
C ASN A 26 -10.26 50.04 -19.21
N ASN A 27 -10.31 50.56 -17.98
CA ASN A 27 -11.37 50.48 -16.95
C ASN A 27 -11.95 49.09 -16.58
N SER A 28 -11.72 48.70 -15.31
CA SER A 28 -12.73 48.54 -14.25
C SER A 28 -12.10 47.70 -13.14
N ASP A 29 -11.77 48.29 -11.99
CA ASP A 29 -11.33 47.54 -10.81
C ASP A 29 -12.51 46.77 -10.19
N PRO A 30 -12.33 45.47 -9.91
CA PRO A 30 -12.79 44.93 -8.64
C PRO A 30 -11.60 44.30 -7.90
N GLU A 31 -11.44 44.74 -6.66
CA GLU A 31 -10.73 44.14 -5.52
C GLU A 31 -9.80 42.95 -5.85
N GLU A 32 -8.50 43.18 -5.77
CA GLU A 32 -7.45 42.15 -5.72
C GLU A 32 -7.75 41.17 -4.57
N ALA A 33 -8.34 40.03 -4.90
CA ALA A 33 -8.22 38.83 -4.08
C ALA A 33 -6.75 38.40 -4.16
N SER A 34 -6.06 38.47 -3.02
CA SER A 34 -4.70 37.99 -2.86
C SER A 34 -4.62 36.50 -3.23
N ASP A 35 -3.87 36.18 -4.28
CA ASP A 35 -3.52 34.83 -4.76
C ASP A 35 -2.58 34.05 -3.80
N GLU A 36 -2.56 34.40 -2.51
CA GLU A 36 -1.74 33.71 -1.50
C GLU A 36 -2.63 32.80 -0.64
N ASP A 37 -3.00 31.63 -1.18
CA ASP A 37 -3.29 30.41 -0.39
C ASP A 37 -3.62 29.19 -1.29
N LEU A 38 -2.85 28.96 -2.36
CA LEU A 38 -2.87 27.64 -3.00
C LEU A 38 -2.03 26.68 -2.15
N PRO A 39 -2.60 25.58 -1.61
CA PRO A 39 -1.83 24.61 -0.87
C PRO A 39 -0.73 24.04 -1.78
N GLU A 40 0.52 24.07 -1.31
CA GLU A 40 1.62 23.40 -2.00
C GLU A 40 1.20 21.94 -2.27
N PRO A 41 1.35 21.44 -3.51
CA PRO A 41 0.98 20.06 -3.80
C PRO A 41 1.80 19.15 -2.89
N GLU A 42 1.09 18.27 -2.16
CA GLU A 42 1.76 17.29 -1.31
C GLU A 42 2.79 16.52 -2.15
N PRO A 43 3.99 16.26 -1.61
CA PRO A 43 5.05 15.61 -2.36
C PRO A 43 4.56 14.25 -2.85
N GLU A 44 4.51 14.09 -4.18
CA GLU A 44 4.08 12.85 -4.81
C GLU A 44 5.00 11.70 -4.36
N ILE A 45 4.41 10.69 -3.71
CA ILE A 45 5.16 9.52 -3.24
C ILE A 45 5.67 8.75 -4.46
N PHE A 46 6.99 8.66 -4.59
CA PHE A 46 7.63 7.92 -5.67
C PHE A 46 7.84 6.45 -5.29
N TYR A 47 7.32 5.54 -6.11
CA TYR A 47 7.48 4.08 -5.96
C TYR A 47 8.48 3.56 -6.99
N PRO A 48 9.74 3.26 -6.60
CA PRO A 48 10.78 2.89 -7.56
C PRO A 48 10.47 1.60 -8.32
N SER A 49 10.70 1.58 -9.63
CA SER A 49 10.72 0.33 -10.39
C SER A 49 12.01 -0.46 -10.13
N LEU A 50 12.04 -1.74 -10.53
CA LEU A 50 13.27 -2.53 -10.47
C LEU A 50 14.44 -1.85 -11.20
N TRP A 51 14.16 -1.24 -12.35
CA TRP A 51 15.18 -0.53 -13.13
C TRP A 51 15.71 0.72 -12.41
N ASP A 52 14.84 1.45 -11.71
CA ASP A 52 15.26 2.62 -10.94
C ASP A 52 16.22 2.23 -9.82
N VAL A 53 15.90 1.17 -9.08
CA VAL A 53 16.77 0.65 -8.02
C VAL A 53 18.10 0.17 -8.60
N LEU A 54 18.09 -0.62 -9.68
CA LEU A 54 19.33 -1.09 -10.33
C LEU A 54 20.17 0.08 -10.86
N LYS A 55 19.55 1.12 -11.41
CA LYS A 55 20.22 2.33 -11.87
C LYS A 55 20.87 3.08 -10.73
N VAL A 56 20.14 3.33 -9.63
CA VAL A 56 20.69 4.00 -8.43
C VAL A 56 21.88 3.24 -7.88
N ARG A 57 21.77 1.91 -7.75
CA ARG A 57 22.88 1.05 -7.32
C ARG A 57 24.09 1.18 -8.25
N TYR A 58 23.87 1.12 -9.57
CA TYR A 58 24.94 1.28 -10.56
C TYR A 58 25.64 2.64 -10.44
N LEU A 59 24.88 3.73 -10.23
CA LEU A 59 25.45 5.06 -10.03
C LEU A 59 26.30 5.12 -8.75
N LEU A 60 25.79 4.60 -7.64
CA LEU A 60 26.50 4.58 -6.36
C LEU A 60 27.76 3.71 -6.41
N GLN A 61 27.71 2.59 -7.12
CA GLN A 61 28.82 1.65 -7.22
C GLN A 61 29.91 2.11 -8.21
N TRP A 62 29.54 2.72 -9.34
CA TRP A 62 30.47 2.91 -10.47
C TRP A 62 30.60 4.34 -10.98
N LYS A 63 29.71 5.26 -10.60
CA LYS A 63 29.76 6.66 -11.07
C LYS A 63 30.24 7.65 -10.01
N LEU A 64 30.36 7.22 -8.77
CA LEU A 64 31.09 7.97 -7.74
C LEU A 64 32.61 7.78 -7.94
N ALA A 65 33.41 8.81 -7.62
CA ALA A 65 34.85 8.84 -7.89
C ALA A 65 35.64 7.59 -7.40
N ASN A 66 35.18 6.95 -6.32
CA ASN A 66 35.76 5.72 -5.78
C ASN A 66 34.76 4.55 -5.70
N GLY A 67 33.53 4.74 -6.20
CA GLY A 67 32.42 3.83 -5.93
C GLY A 67 32.11 3.67 -4.43
N LEU A 68 31.04 2.94 -4.12
CA LEU A 68 30.76 2.49 -2.75
C LEU A 68 30.80 0.95 -2.72
N PRO A 69 31.34 0.34 -1.64
CA PRO A 69 31.16 -1.07 -1.36
C PRO A 69 29.68 -1.42 -1.31
N GLU A 70 29.37 -2.66 -1.67
CA GLU A 70 27.98 -3.08 -1.85
C GLU A 70 27.17 -3.03 -0.54
N GLU A 71 27.83 -3.25 0.60
CA GLU A 71 27.23 -3.16 1.92
C GLU A 71 26.77 -1.73 2.24
N LEU A 72 27.55 -0.72 1.84
CA LEU A 72 27.17 0.68 2.02
C LEU A 72 26.00 1.05 1.09
N ILE A 73 25.98 0.51 -0.12
CA ILE A 73 24.87 0.72 -1.06
C ILE A 73 23.59 0.10 -0.50
N ASP A 74 23.66 -1.13 0.00
CA ASP A 74 22.52 -1.82 0.63
C ASP A 74 22.00 -1.01 1.82
N MET A 75 22.88 -0.50 2.70
CA MET A 75 22.47 0.38 3.80
C MET A 75 21.81 1.69 3.33
N ILE A 76 22.35 2.34 2.29
CA ILE A 76 21.77 3.59 1.76
C ILE A 76 20.38 3.33 1.17
N VAL A 77 20.25 2.26 0.36
CA VAL A 77 18.98 1.88 -0.27
C VAL A 77 17.94 1.50 0.78
N ASP A 78 18.32 0.72 1.80
CA ASP A 78 17.43 0.34 2.89
C ASP A 78 17.05 1.53 3.78
N ALA A 79 17.98 2.43 4.10
CA ALA A 79 17.70 3.63 4.89
C ALA A 79 16.79 4.62 4.15
N ALA A 80 16.89 4.68 2.81
CA ALA A 80 16.06 5.53 1.97
C ALA A 80 14.69 4.92 1.63
N GLU A 81 14.41 3.68 2.05
CA GLU A 81 13.25 2.89 1.61
C GLU A 81 13.11 2.83 0.08
N TYR A 82 14.24 2.89 -0.64
CA TYR A 82 14.28 2.98 -2.11
C TYR A 82 14.24 1.58 -2.73
N TRP A 83 13.15 0.86 -2.46
CA TRP A 83 12.96 -0.52 -2.88
C TRP A 83 12.09 -0.63 -4.14
N ALA A 84 12.30 -1.71 -4.89
CA ALA A 84 11.45 -2.00 -6.04
C ALA A 84 10.03 -2.23 -5.56
N SER A 85 9.08 -1.51 -6.15
CA SER A 85 7.69 -1.46 -5.73
C SER A 85 6.77 -1.88 -6.86
N VAL A 86 5.68 -2.54 -6.52
CA VAL A 86 4.62 -2.93 -7.44
C VAL A 86 3.27 -2.53 -6.87
N GLU A 87 2.35 -2.11 -7.73
CA GLU A 87 0.99 -1.76 -7.34
C GLU A 87 0.00 -2.67 -8.07
N HIS A 88 -0.99 -3.18 -7.34
CA HIS A 88 -2.09 -3.96 -7.89
C HIS A 88 -3.41 -3.30 -7.42
N LYS A 89 -4.33 -3.06 -8.36
CA LYS A 89 -5.59 -2.37 -8.11
C LYS A 89 -6.77 -3.24 -8.52
N MET A 90 -7.81 -3.27 -7.69
CA MET A 90 -9.08 -3.90 -8.03
C MET A 90 -9.75 -3.14 -9.18
N GLN A 91 -10.36 -3.88 -10.11
CA GLN A 91 -11.08 -3.28 -11.23
C GLN A 91 -12.50 -2.85 -10.83
N GLY A 92 -12.68 -1.54 -10.69
CA GLY A 92 -13.98 -0.94 -10.41
C GLY A 92 -14.53 -1.26 -9.02
N LYS A 93 -15.82 -0.95 -8.81
CA LYS A 93 -16.51 -1.23 -7.55
C LYS A 93 -16.99 -2.68 -7.50
N ARG A 94 -16.96 -3.27 -6.30
CA ARG A 94 -17.57 -4.56 -5.98
C ARG A 94 -18.63 -4.40 -4.90
N ILE A 95 -19.66 -5.22 -4.98
CA ILE A 95 -20.69 -5.37 -3.94
C ILE A 95 -20.64 -6.83 -3.51
N ILE A 96 -20.17 -7.08 -2.29
CA ILE A 96 -20.12 -8.41 -1.70
C ILE A 96 -21.44 -8.63 -0.95
N GLN A 97 -22.13 -9.72 -1.28
CA GLN A 97 -23.34 -10.11 -0.56
C GLN A 97 -22.97 -10.85 0.73
N LYS A 98 -23.91 -10.88 1.67
CA LYS A 98 -23.78 -11.70 2.88
C LYS A 98 -23.47 -13.16 2.51
N ASP A 99 -22.52 -13.74 3.23
CA ASP A 99 -22.09 -15.13 3.11
C ASP A 99 -21.44 -15.47 1.75
N CYS A 100 -21.05 -14.46 0.96
CA CYS A 100 -20.41 -14.61 -0.35
C CYS A 100 -18.98 -14.03 -0.34
N ASP A 101 -18.12 -14.47 0.58
CA ASP A 101 -16.74 -13.96 0.66
C ASP A 101 -16.00 -14.12 -0.67
N GLN A 102 -15.16 -13.14 -1.00
CA GLN A 102 -14.46 -13.10 -2.28
C GLN A 102 -13.02 -12.65 -2.10
N VAL A 103 -12.14 -13.20 -2.92
CA VAL A 103 -10.80 -12.68 -3.13
C VAL A 103 -10.90 -11.46 -4.03
N LEU A 104 -10.55 -10.30 -3.48
CA LEU A 104 -10.66 -9.01 -4.18
C LEU A 104 -9.43 -8.70 -5.04
N LEU A 105 -8.25 -9.15 -4.62
CA LEU A 105 -6.99 -8.88 -5.26
C LEU A 105 -6.02 -10.04 -5.03
N LYS A 106 -5.29 -10.41 -6.09
CA LYS A 106 -4.12 -11.28 -5.99
C LYS A 106 -2.93 -10.57 -6.63
N THR A 107 -1.74 -10.90 -6.15
CA THR A 107 -0.48 -10.36 -6.67
C THR A 107 0.38 -11.47 -7.22
N VAL A 108 1.31 -11.12 -8.11
CA VAL A 108 2.37 -12.06 -8.51
C VAL A 108 3.14 -12.54 -7.27
N PRO A 109 3.47 -13.83 -7.16
CA PRO A 109 4.33 -14.36 -6.10
C PRO A 109 5.58 -13.50 -5.91
N LEU A 110 5.93 -13.24 -4.64
CA LEU A 110 7.12 -12.45 -4.30
C LEU A 110 8.37 -13.06 -4.92
N CYS A 111 9.20 -12.19 -5.52
CA CYS A 111 10.41 -12.58 -6.23
C CYS A 111 10.15 -13.44 -7.48
N TYR A 112 8.99 -13.35 -8.15
CA TYR A 112 8.79 -13.96 -9.46
C TYR A 112 8.48 -12.90 -10.51
N ASP A 113 8.97 -13.13 -11.73
CA ASP A 113 8.56 -12.34 -12.90
C ASP A 113 7.28 -12.93 -13.49
N ARG A 114 6.32 -12.09 -13.86
CA ARG A 114 5.05 -12.55 -14.45
C ARG A 114 5.28 -13.42 -15.69
N ASN A 115 6.16 -13.01 -16.59
CA ASN A 115 6.44 -13.76 -17.82
C ASN A 115 7.13 -15.10 -17.54
N SER A 116 7.80 -15.23 -16.39
CA SER A 116 8.39 -16.50 -15.96
C SER A 116 7.36 -17.50 -15.45
N LEU A 117 6.24 -17.01 -14.89
CA LEU A 117 5.15 -17.83 -14.35
C LEU A 117 4.21 -18.37 -15.43
N GLU A 118 4.18 -17.73 -16.60
CA GLU A 118 3.35 -18.14 -17.74
C GLU A 118 3.97 -19.30 -18.56
N LYS A 119 5.24 -19.63 -18.31
CA LYS A 119 5.96 -20.68 -19.05
C LYS A 119 5.77 -22.04 -18.39
N ASP A 120 5.68 -23.10 -19.19
CA ASP A 120 5.60 -24.49 -18.68
C ASP A 120 6.92 -24.99 -18.03
N THR A 121 7.99 -24.20 -18.09
CA THR A 121 9.25 -24.48 -17.38
C THR A 121 9.16 -24.07 -15.91
N PRO A 122 9.78 -24.82 -14.97
CA PRO A 122 9.81 -24.43 -13.56
C PRO A 122 10.35 -23.01 -13.39
N SER A 123 9.54 -22.12 -12.81
CA SER A 123 9.93 -20.75 -12.55
C SER A 123 10.91 -20.71 -11.37
N LYS A 124 12.04 -20.02 -11.55
CA LYS A 124 13.02 -19.81 -10.47
C LYS A 124 12.76 -18.46 -9.83
N PRO A 125 12.83 -18.35 -8.49
CA PRO A 125 12.73 -17.07 -7.84
C PRO A 125 13.88 -16.16 -8.31
N LEU A 126 13.53 -14.91 -8.57
CA LEU A 126 14.47 -13.82 -8.82
C LEU A 126 15.38 -13.66 -7.60
N PRO A 127 16.67 -13.37 -7.83
CA PRO A 127 17.59 -13.12 -6.74
C PRO A 127 17.11 -11.91 -5.94
N HIS A 128 17.01 -12.07 -4.62
CA HIS A 128 16.73 -10.98 -3.69
C HIS A 128 17.93 -10.77 -2.75
N ARG A 129 18.08 -9.52 -2.29
CA ARG A 129 19.12 -9.14 -1.32
C ARG A 129 18.52 -8.84 0.04
N GLY A 130 19.23 -9.29 1.08
CA GLY A 130 18.83 -9.15 2.47
C GLY A 130 17.91 -10.28 2.95
N ALA A 131 17.61 -10.26 4.25
CA ALA A 131 16.79 -11.27 4.91
C ALA A 131 15.28 -11.14 4.62
N HIS A 132 14.84 -9.97 4.15
CA HIS A 132 13.42 -9.62 3.98
C HIS A 132 13.11 -9.29 2.51
N PRO A 133 12.71 -10.26 1.68
CA PRO A 133 12.42 -10.03 0.26
C PRO A 133 11.25 -9.05 0.06
N CYS A 134 10.29 -9.03 0.98
CA CYS A 134 9.26 -8.00 1.10
C CYS A 134 9.52 -7.22 2.40
N ARG A 135 9.54 -5.89 2.31
CA ARG A 135 9.83 -5.00 3.43
C ARG A 135 8.61 -4.17 3.84
N LYS A 136 7.74 -3.82 2.89
CA LYS A 136 6.59 -2.96 3.14
C LYS A 136 5.43 -3.37 2.26
N ILE A 137 4.22 -3.36 2.82
CA ILE A 137 2.97 -3.53 2.10
C ILE A 137 2.04 -2.41 2.51
N ILE A 138 1.44 -1.74 1.52
CA ILE A 138 0.50 -0.65 1.74
C ILE A 138 -0.84 -1.09 1.15
N PHE A 139 -1.84 -1.23 2.00
CA PHE A 139 -3.21 -1.49 1.58
C PHE A 139 -4.00 -0.19 1.60
N LYS A 140 -4.61 0.16 0.48
CA LYS A 140 -5.53 1.30 0.37
C LYS A 140 -6.92 0.75 0.12
N LEU A 141 -7.76 0.82 1.15
CA LEU A 141 -9.12 0.29 1.14
C LEU A 141 -10.11 1.43 1.07
N SER A 142 -11.16 1.24 0.28
CA SER A 142 -12.29 2.16 0.18
C SER A 142 -13.57 1.33 0.18
N SER A 143 -14.23 1.28 1.33
CA SER A 143 -15.39 0.42 1.50
C SER A 143 -16.31 0.91 2.62
N HIS A 144 -17.49 0.31 2.71
CA HIS A 144 -18.47 0.59 3.77
C HIS A 144 -19.44 -0.58 3.88
N ASP A 145 -20.16 -0.66 4.99
CA ASP A 145 -21.15 -1.69 5.27
C ASP A 145 -22.55 -1.08 5.41
N GLN A 146 -23.52 -1.64 4.67
CA GLN A 146 -24.92 -1.22 4.68
C GLN A 146 -25.82 -2.11 5.57
N GLY A 147 -25.23 -2.91 6.46
CA GLY A 147 -25.94 -3.80 7.36
C GLY A 147 -27.05 -3.12 8.19
N ARG A 148 -28.02 -3.91 8.66
CA ARG A 148 -29.09 -3.48 9.58
C ARG A 148 -28.89 -4.16 10.94
N GLY A 149 -28.99 -3.41 12.04
CA GLY A 149 -28.64 -3.93 13.36
C GLY A 149 -28.63 -2.86 14.45
N ARG A 150 -28.27 -3.26 15.67
CA ARG A 150 -28.14 -2.35 16.80
C ARG A 150 -26.86 -1.52 16.64
N ARG A 151 -26.96 -0.23 16.92
CA ARG A 151 -25.78 0.65 16.97
C ARG A 151 -25.08 0.45 18.31
N HIS A 152 -23.79 0.18 18.25
CA HIS A 152 -22.90 0.10 19.40
C HIS A 152 -22.16 1.42 19.57
N GLU A 153 -21.55 1.62 20.74
CA GLU A 153 -20.74 2.82 21.02
C GLU A 153 -19.48 2.82 20.15
N ASN A 154 -18.83 1.66 20.00
CA ASN A 154 -17.79 1.43 19.02
C ASN A 154 -18.38 0.84 17.73
N MET A 155 -18.15 1.49 16.59
CA MET A 155 -18.65 1.03 15.30
C MET A 155 -17.99 -0.26 14.79
N TYR A 156 -16.81 -0.63 15.28
CA TYR A 156 -16.13 -1.86 14.87
C TYR A 156 -16.58 -3.08 15.70
N GLU A 157 -17.20 -2.86 16.86
CA GLU A 157 -17.80 -3.93 17.64
C GLU A 157 -18.98 -4.54 16.89
N PHE A 158 -19.05 -5.88 16.89
CA PHE A 158 -20.10 -6.64 16.20
C PHE A 158 -20.23 -6.32 14.70
N SER A 159 -19.16 -5.85 14.07
CA SER A 159 -19.09 -5.78 12.61
C SER A 159 -18.85 -7.17 12.03
N TRP A 160 -19.53 -7.45 10.93
CA TRP A 160 -19.52 -8.74 10.22
C TRP A 160 -18.90 -8.61 8.82
N THR A 161 -18.26 -7.48 8.53
CA THR A 161 -17.56 -7.26 7.27
C THR A 161 -16.14 -6.80 7.55
N TRP A 162 -15.17 -7.55 7.03
CA TRP A 162 -13.75 -7.30 7.25
C TRP A 162 -12.93 -7.70 6.02
N PHE A 163 -11.69 -7.25 6.00
CA PHE A 163 -10.69 -7.62 5.04
C PHE A 163 -9.62 -8.46 5.73
N ASP A 164 -9.21 -9.51 5.06
CA ASP A 164 -8.10 -10.36 5.43
C ASP A 164 -7.06 -10.38 4.30
N THR A 165 -5.86 -10.87 4.64
CA THR A 165 -4.82 -11.14 3.67
C THR A 165 -4.18 -12.48 3.99
N GLU A 166 -3.80 -13.23 2.97
CA GLU A 166 -3.18 -14.53 3.12
C GLU A 166 -2.02 -14.72 2.13
N VAL A 167 -1.04 -15.50 2.56
CA VAL A 167 0.08 -15.91 1.70
C VAL A 167 -0.29 -17.22 1.01
N ILE A 168 -0.44 -17.18 -0.31
CA ILE A 168 -0.68 -18.38 -1.10
C ILE A 168 0.64 -19.11 -1.34
N HIS A 169 0.95 -20.07 -0.48
CA HIS A 169 2.15 -20.89 -0.61
C HIS A 169 2.10 -21.75 -1.89
N GLY A 170 3.22 -21.77 -2.62
CA GLY A 170 3.34 -22.51 -3.87
C GLY A 170 2.54 -21.91 -5.03
N ALA A 171 2.08 -20.64 -4.95
CA ALA A 171 1.32 -20.00 -6.02
C ALA A 171 2.02 -20.04 -7.40
N HIS A 172 3.36 -20.04 -7.42
CA HIS A 172 4.16 -20.18 -8.64
C HIS A 172 4.06 -21.58 -9.30
N GLU A 173 3.65 -22.60 -8.55
CA GLU A 173 3.46 -23.98 -9.05
C GLU A 173 2.02 -24.22 -9.52
N ARG A 174 1.07 -23.40 -9.07
CA ARG A 174 -0.38 -23.56 -9.31
C ARG A 174 -0.88 -22.99 -10.64
N LYS A 175 0.01 -22.64 -11.57
CA LYS A 175 -0.32 -21.98 -12.85
C LYS A 175 -1.28 -20.79 -12.66
N MET A 176 -0.94 -19.91 -11.72
CA MET A 176 -1.75 -18.72 -11.40
C MET A 176 -2.08 -17.86 -12.64
N TYR A 177 -1.24 -17.91 -13.68
CA TYR A 177 -1.48 -17.25 -14.96
C TYR A 177 -1.37 -18.25 -16.11
N ILE A 178 -2.35 -18.23 -17.02
CA ILE A 178 -2.35 -19.00 -18.28
C ILE A 178 -2.63 -18.02 -19.42
N ASN A 179 -1.72 -17.92 -20.39
CA ASN A 179 -1.84 -17.00 -21.53
C ASN A 179 -2.13 -15.53 -21.13
N GLY A 180 -1.55 -15.08 -20.01
CA GLY A 180 -1.77 -13.73 -19.48
C GLY A 180 -3.03 -13.56 -18.62
N GLU A 181 -3.93 -14.55 -18.58
CA GLU A 181 -5.15 -14.52 -17.78
C GLU A 181 -4.93 -15.12 -16.39
N GLU A 182 -5.35 -14.39 -15.36
CA GLU A 182 -5.31 -14.86 -13.97
C GLU A 182 -6.32 -15.98 -13.75
N GLN A 183 -5.85 -17.08 -13.18
CA GLN A 183 -6.63 -18.28 -12.89
C GLN A 183 -7.14 -18.29 -11.45
N GLU A 184 -8.25 -19.00 -11.22
CA GLU A 184 -8.72 -19.34 -9.87
C GLU A 184 -7.89 -20.49 -9.31
N ILE A 185 -7.27 -20.29 -8.15
CA ILE A 185 -6.35 -21.23 -7.50
C ILE A 185 -6.72 -21.55 -6.04
N LEU A 186 -7.74 -20.89 -5.51
CA LEU A 186 -8.37 -21.12 -4.21
C LEU A 186 -9.83 -21.52 -4.40
N ASP A 187 -10.41 -22.14 -3.38
CA ASP A 187 -11.79 -22.57 -3.40
C ASP A 187 -12.73 -21.36 -3.24
N ASN A 188 -13.75 -21.25 -4.09
CA ASN A 188 -14.77 -20.19 -4.05
C ASN A 188 -14.20 -18.76 -4.10
N GLU A 189 -13.11 -18.52 -4.83
CA GLU A 189 -12.45 -17.19 -4.92
C GLU A 189 -13.41 -16.06 -5.31
N ARG A 190 -14.42 -16.32 -6.15
CA ARG A 190 -15.38 -15.29 -6.56
C ARG A 190 -16.64 -15.24 -5.70
N GLY A 191 -16.72 -16.03 -4.62
CA GLY A 191 -17.89 -16.10 -3.74
C GLY A 191 -19.17 -16.52 -4.46
N GLN A 192 -19.08 -17.47 -5.41
CA GLN A 192 -20.25 -18.02 -6.09
C GLN A 192 -21.11 -18.85 -5.15
N GLU A 193 -20.48 -19.53 -4.20
CA GLU A 193 -21.16 -20.33 -3.17
C GLU A 193 -21.39 -19.49 -1.92
N ARG A 194 -22.63 -19.53 -1.43
CA ARG A 194 -22.98 -18.96 -0.12
C ARG A 194 -22.55 -19.91 0.97
N LYS A 195 -21.66 -19.45 1.85
CA LYS A 195 -21.21 -20.20 3.01
C LYS A 195 -21.64 -19.42 4.25
N HIS A 196 -22.73 -19.89 4.86
CA HIS A 196 -23.23 -19.28 6.10
C HIS A 196 -22.43 -19.82 7.27
N TYR A 197 -21.69 -18.95 7.93
CA TYR A 197 -20.82 -19.33 9.04
C TYR A 197 -21.54 -19.16 10.37
N THR A 198 -21.33 -20.14 11.25
CA THR A 198 -21.88 -20.15 12.61
C THR A 198 -20.76 -19.92 13.62
N GLU A 199 -21.11 -19.80 14.90
CA GLU A 199 -20.11 -19.73 15.99
C GLU A 199 -19.19 -20.96 16.04
N ALA A 200 -19.61 -22.10 15.48
CA ALA A 200 -18.78 -23.29 15.34
C ALA A 200 -17.64 -23.11 14.31
N ASP A 201 -17.76 -22.11 13.43
CA ASP A 201 -16.81 -21.81 12.35
C ASP A 201 -15.89 -20.64 12.76
N ALA A 202 -15.43 -20.61 14.01
CA ALA A 202 -14.63 -19.51 14.56
C ALA A 202 -13.33 -19.21 13.78
N LEU A 203 -12.89 -20.09 12.87
CA LEU A 203 -11.79 -19.86 11.92
C LEU A 203 -12.14 -18.87 10.81
N LEU A 204 -13.42 -18.56 10.63
CA LEU A 204 -13.99 -17.76 9.55
C LEU A 204 -14.70 -16.51 10.08
N LEU A 205 -14.38 -16.10 11.32
CA LEU A 205 -14.76 -14.83 11.92
C LEU A 205 -13.56 -13.88 11.95
N PRO A 206 -13.77 -12.55 12.00
CA PRO A 206 -12.68 -11.58 12.05
C PRO A 206 -11.82 -11.82 13.30
N ARG A 207 -10.57 -12.23 13.07
CA ARG A 207 -9.61 -12.59 14.11
C ARG A 207 -8.60 -11.47 14.34
N GLY A 208 -7.64 -11.70 15.24
CA GLY A 208 -6.55 -10.75 15.48
C GLY A 208 -5.69 -10.48 14.23
N ASN A 209 -5.70 -11.38 13.23
CA ASN A 209 -4.94 -11.26 11.97
C ASN A 209 -5.68 -10.52 10.85
N LYS A 210 -6.94 -10.10 11.10
CA LYS A 210 -7.68 -9.28 10.13
C LYS A 210 -6.94 -8.00 9.80
N LEU A 211 -6.99 -7.62 8.53
CA LEU A 211 -6.37 -6.40 8.06
C LEU A 211 -7.15 -5.18 8.57
N GLN A 212 -8.47 -5.15 8.35
CA GLN A 212 -9.35 -4.09 8.82
C GLN A 212 -10.81 -4.54 8.82
N VAL A 213 -11.58 -4.04 9.78
CA VAL A 213 -13.02 -4.21 9.91
C VAL A 213 -13.73 -2.95 9.46
N ASN A 214 -14.83 -3.09 8.72
CA ASN A 214 -15.68 -1.94 8.40
C ASN A 214 -16.51 -1.51 9.61
N GLY A 215 -16.80 -0.22 9.71
CA GLY A 215 -17.74 0.27 10.70
C GLY A 215 -19.13 -0.32 10.44
N ALA A 216 -19.68 -1.02 11.42
CA ALA A 216 -21.04 -1.52 11.39
C ALA A 216 -22.01 -0.34 11.27
N HIS A 217 -22.93 -0.41 10.31
CA HIS A 217 -23.95 0.62 10.07
C HIS A 217 -23.39 1.99 9.63
N VAL A 218 -22.18 2.04 9.11
CA VAL A 218 -21.59 3.24 8.53
C VAL A 218 -21.89 3.26 7.04
N GLY A 219 -22.88 4.07 6.64
CA GLY A 219 -23.27 4.20 5.24
C GLY A 219 -22.30 5.04 4.40
N GLU A 220 -21.42 5.80 5.04
CA GLU A 220 -20.39 6.61 4.40
C GLU A 220 -19.21 5.74 3.96
N MET A 221 -18.61 6.08 2.82
CA MET A 221 -17.41 5.40 2.35
C MET A 221 -16.25 5.68 3.30
N GLN A 222 -15.68 4.63 3.89
CA GLN A 222 -14.48 4.71 4.71
C GLN A 222 -13.26 4.51 3.83
N HIS A 223 -12.30 5.43 3.92
CA HIS A 223 -11.02 5.35 3.25
C HIS A 223 -9.95 5.05 4.29
N VAL A 224 -9.28 3.92 4.15
CA VAL A 224 -8.29 3.45 5.12
C VAL A 224 -6.99 3.12 4.39
N GLU A 225 -5.89 3.65 4.89
CA GLU A 225 -4.54 3.25 4.50
C GLU A 225 -3.90 2.45 5.63
N ILE A 226 -3.46 1.24 5.31
CA ILE A 226 -2.85 0.31 6.27
C ILE A 226 -1.47 0.00 5.78
N VAL A 227 -0.48 0.36 6.60
CA VAL A 227 0.93 0.07 6.33
C VAL A 227 1.35 -1.08 7.23
N TRP A 228 1.86 -2.13 6.59
CA TRP A 228 2.65 -3.17 7.22
C TRP A 228 4.11 -2.95 6.85
N ASP A 229 4.99 -2.91 7.84
CA ASP A 229 6.44 -2.84 7.67
C ASP A 229 7.10 -4.01 8.41
N TYR A 230 8.14 -4.59 7.81
CA TYR A 230 8.90 -5.68 8.42
C TYR A 230 9.57 -5.29 9.76
N ARG A 231 9.68 -3.99 10.05
CA ARG A 231 10.21 -3.43 11.30
C ARG A 231 9.12 -3.12 12.33
N ASP A 232 7.84 -3.30 11.99
CA ASP A 232 6.75 -3.15 12.94
C ASP A 232 6.99 -4.06 14.16
N GLY A 233 6.63 -3.59 15.35
CA GLY A 233 7.03 -4.26 16.61
C GLY A 233 6.05 -4.09 17.76
N ILE A 234 4.83 -3.61 17.48
CA ILE A 234 3.80 -3.42 18.50
C ILE A 234 3.30 -4.81 18.91
N GLN A 235 3.37 -5.09 20.20
CA GLN A 235 2.95 -6.39 20.73
C GLN A 235 1.42 -6.49 20.67
N PRO A 236 0.84 -7.61 20.19
CA PRO A 236 -0.61 -7.74 20.03
C PRO A 236 -1.41 -7.56 21.32
N GLU A 237 -0.81 -7.84 22.47
CA GLU A 237 -1.42 -7.72 23.80
C GLU A 237 -1.12 -6.37 24.49
N SER A 238 -0.51 -5.41 23.78
CA SER A 238 -0.23 -4.08 24.31
C SER A 238 -1.46 -3.17 24.28
N ALA A 239 -1.52 -2.19 25.20
CA ALA A 239 -2.56 -1.17 25.19
C ALA A 239 -2.60 -0.38 23.86
N GLU A 240 -1.45 -0.17 23.22
CA GLU A 240 -1.35 0.46 21.90
C GLU A 240 -2.06 -0.36 20.82
N ALA A 241 -1.86 -1.69 20.80
CA ALA A 241 -2.57 -2.57 19.87
C ALA A 241 -4.08 -2.56 20.12
N ASP A 242 -4.49 -2.52 21.38
CA ASP A 242 -5.90 -2.45 21.79
C ASP A 242 -6.55 -1.15 21.30
N GLU A 243 -5.87 -0.01 21.48
CA GLU A 243 -6.34 1.29 20.99
C GLU A 243 -6.42 1.33 19.46
N ILE A 244 -5.46 0.72 18.75
CA ILE A 244 -5.47 0.64 17.28
C ILE A 244 -6.66 -0.19 16.80
N GLU A 245 -6.93 -1.35 17.40
CA GLU A 245 -8.10 -2.16 17.03
C GLU A 245 -9.39 -1.42 17.34
N MET A 246 -9.48 -0.79 18.52
CA MET A 246 -10.68 -0.09 18.96
C MET A 246 -11.01 1.12 18.08
N ASN A 247 -9.99 1.88 17.66
CA ASN A 247 -10.17 3.15 16.95
C ASN A 247 -10.11 3.01 15.43
N LEU A 248 -9.44 1.99 14.89
CA LEU A 248 -9.22 1.82 13.45
C LEU A 248 -9.77 0.50 12.89
N GLY A 249 -10.22 -0.43 13.74
CA GLY A 249 -10.71 -1.74 13.31
C GLY A 249 -9.60 -2.66 12.76
N ARG A 250 -8.32 -2.31 12.91
CA ARG A 250 -7.17 -3.10 12.45
C ARG A 250 -6.85 -4.23 13.43
N GLY A 251 -6.59 -5.43 12.93
CA GLY A 251 -6.27 -6.58 13.78
C GLY A 251 -4.91 -6.45 14.47
N ARG A 252 -4.87 -6.73 15.78
CA ARG A 252 -3.68 -6.60 16.64
C ARG A 252 -2.48 -7.45 16.19
N LEU A 253 -2.72 -8.62 15.61
CA LEU A 253 -1.66 -9.53 15.14
C LEU A 253 -0.94 -9.03 13.88
N THR A 254 -1.49 -8.00 13.22
CA THR A 254 -0.88 -7.39 12.02
C THR A 254 0.14 -6.30 12.34
N LEU A 255 0.39 -6.00 13.63
CA LEU A 255 1.21 -4.87 14.09
C LEU A 255 2.64 -5.24 14.53
N GLN A 256 2.99 -6.52 14.45
CA GLN A 256 4.26 -7.05 14.98
C GLN A 256 5.33 -7.29 13.92
N GLY A 257 5.11 -6.86 12.67
CA GLY A 257 6.08 -6.94 11.56
C GLY A 257 6.46 -8.36 11.11
N ARG A 258 5.90 -9.38 11.75
CA ARG A 258 6.03 -10.79 11.36
C ARG A 258 4.89 -11.10 10.40
N GLY A 259 5.22 -11.64 9.22
CA GLY A 259 4.20 -12.15 8.30
C GLY A 259 3.36 -13.21 9.01
N SER A 260 2.04 -13.07 8.96
CA SER A 260 1.06 -14.01 9.50
C SER A 260 0.92 -15.25 8.62
#